data_AF-A0A0R3SI47-F1
#
_entry.id   AF-A0A0R3SI47-F1
#
_cell.length_a   1.000
_cell.length_b   1.000
_cell.length_c   1.000
_cell.angle_alpha   90.00
_cell.angle_beta   90.00
_cell.angle_gamma   90.00
#
_symmetry.space_group_name_H-M   'P 1'
#
loop_
_entity.id
_entity.type
_entity.pdbx_description
1 polymer ?
#
loop_
_entity_poly.entity_id
_entity_poly.type
_entity_poly.pdbx_seq_one_letter_code
_entity_poly.pdbx_strand_id
1 'polypeptide(L)'
;LYRDICVACIGGDEGSRREAMDLIVKSAKSKHHNKQLLAFISEGVRLNVLQARMGSLLNLMRIVKTLVNSTIIPPDYHLYDIILTCITCCACEYDCKNVFNEDLHWQANYKKAHFYRYESQCKYLTDFILDEIYQSFKAWLDCPAEQISVSRLAGIYGILFCFKQFGFKRLKQFVFPNMVKLCEHLNIVLEGKSFSLSKSWDPLANLNKIKFYTVFDKVLYYMMKALAVPLMKYRHTCLKPVTKEAYNEDYGSMGNLLYMNYVEYETKRERQNVIENALKSLSLRDYY
;
A
#
# COMPACT_ATOMS: atom_id res chain seq x y z
N LEU A 1 -18.50 -13.99 -21.31
CA LEU A 1 -17.29 -13.77 -20.50
C LEU A 1 -16.43 -12.62 -21.00
N TYR A 2 -15.71 -12.73 -22.14
CA TYR A 2 -14.81 -11.66 -22.63
C TYR A 2 -15.52 -10.31 -22.79
N ARG A 3 -16.69 -10.31 -23.43
CA ARG A 3 -17.57 -9.14 -23.55
C ARG A 3 -17.87 -8.52 -22.18
N ASP A 4 -18.21 -9.34 -21.20
CA ASP A 4 -18.61 -8.89 -19.87
C ASP A 4 -17.40 -8.31 -19.10
N ILE A 5 -16.21 -8.87 -19.29
CA ILE A 5 -14.97 -8.26 -18.77
C ILE A 5 -14.73 -6.89 -19.40
N CYS A 6 -14.88 -6.76 -20.73
CA CYS A 6 -14.74 -5.47 -21.41
C CYS A 6 -15.76 -4.45 -20.91
N VAL A 7 -17.03 -4.84 -20.70
CA VAL A 7 -18.07 -3.97 -20.14
C VAL A 7 -17.74 -3.57 -18.70
N ALA A 8 -17.25 -4.50 -17.88
CA ALA A 8 -16.81 -4.18 -16.52
C ALA A 8 -15.60 -3.22 -16.49
N CYS A 9 -14.72 -3.29 -17.50
CA CYS A 9 -13.50 -2.46 -17.57
C CYS A 9 -13.69 -1.09 -18.24
N ILE A 10 -14.54 -1.02 -19.27
CA ILE A 10 -14.66 0.12 -20.21
C ILE A 10 -16.08 0.73 -20.17
N GLY A 11 -17.06 0.04 -19.55
CA GLY A 11 -18.47 0.44 -19.56
C GLY A 11 -18.69 1.88 -19.08
N GLY A 12 -19.55 2.61 -19.81
CA GLY A 12 -19.82 4.03 -19.58
C GLY A 12 -20.44 4.33 -18.22
N ASP A 13 -21.28 3.44 -17.68
CA ASP A 13 -22.01 3.64 -16.42
C ASP A 13 -21.71 2.58 -15.35
N GLU A 14 -21.84 2.95 -14.07
CA GLU A 14 -21.57 2.08 -12.91
C GLU A 14 -22.64 1.00 -12.68
N GLY A 15 -23.80 1.07 -13.36
CA GLY A 15 -24.83 0.04 -13.32
C GLY A 15 -24.42 -1.16 -14.17
N SER A 16 -24.11 -0.92 -15.43
CA SER A 16 -23.61 -1.89 -16.39
C SER A 16 -22.34 -2.59 -15.91
N ARG A 17 -21.43 -1.86 -15.25
CA ARG A 17 -20.21 -2.46 -14.66
C ARG A 17 -20.53 -3.44 -13.53
N ARG A 18 -21.54 -3.16 -12.69
CA ARG A 18 -21.98 -4.06 -11.61
C ARG A 18 -22.65 -5.31 -12.15
N GLU A 19 -23.53 -5.15 -13.13
CA GLU A 19 -24.19 -6.30 -13.77
C GLU A 19 -23.17 -7.22 -14.46
N ALA A 20 -22.22 -6.63 -15.19
CA ALA A 20 -21.12 -7.36 -15.80
C ALA A 20 -20.26 -8.09 -14.75
N MET A 21 -20.03 -7.47 -13.58
CA MET A 21 -19.32 -8.09 -12.46
C MET A 21 -20.03 -9.36 -11.96
N ASP A 22 -21.35 -9.31 -11.79
CA ASP A 22 -22.14 -10.45 -11.33
C ASP A 22 -22.12 -11.60 -12.35
N LEU A 23 -22.14 -11.27 -13.64
CA LEU A 23 -21.99 -12.25 -14.73
C LEU A 23 -20.60 -12.90 -14.74
N ILE A 24 -19.54 -12.12 -14.49
CA ILE A 24 -18.16 -12.64 -14.37
C ILE A 24 -18.06 -13.62 -13.19
N VAL A 25 -18.59 -13.25 -12.03
CA VAL A 25 -18.59 -14.11 -10.82
C VAL A 25 -19.36 -15.41 -11.07
N LYS A 26 -20.53 -15.34 -11.71
CA LYS A 26 -21.31 -16.54 -12.09
C LYS A 26 -20.53 -17.44 -13.05
N SER A 27 -19.86 -16.85 -14.04
CA SER A 27 -19.07 -17.57 -15.04
C SER A 27 -17.80 -18.22 -14.45
N ALA A 28 -17.18 -17.57 -13.46
CA ALA A 28 -15.98 -18.04 -12.78
C ALA A 28 -16.19 -19.36 -12.00
N LYS A 29 -17.45 -19.75 -11.73
CA LYS A 29 -17.81 -21.03 -11.10
C LYS A 29 -17.45 -22.25 -11.95
N SER A 30 -17.26 -22.07 -13.25
CA SER A 30 -16.83 -23.13 -14.16
C SER A 30 -15.30 -23.21 -14.22
N LYS A 31 -14.71 -24.38 -13.89
CA LYS A 31 -13.24 -24.59 -13.88
C LYS A 31 -12.55 -24.19 -15.20
N HIS A 32 -13.16 -24.48 -16.34
CA HIS A 32 -12.57 -24.21 -17.66
C HIS A 32 -12.48 -22.70 -17.97
N HIS A 33 -13.51 -21.94 -17.60
CA HIS A 33 -13.56 -20.50 -17.83
C HIS A 33 -12.63 -19.71 -16.90
N ASN A 34 -12.22 -20.31 -15.78
CA ASN A 34 -11.39 -19.68 -14.77
C ASN A 34 -9.96 -19.40 -15.30
N LYS A 35 -9.32 -20.38 -15.95
CA LYS A 35 -7.95 -20.21 -16.48
C LYS A 35 -7.85 -19.10 -17.53
N GLN A 36 -8.80 -19.04 -18.47
CA GLN A 36 -8.83 -18.01 -19.52
C GLN A 36 -9.14 -16.62 -18.96
N LEU A 37 -10.05 -16.53 -17.99
CA LEU A 37 -10.37 -15.29 -17.29
C LEU A 37 -9.14 -14.68 -16.61
N LEU A 38 -8.34 -15.51 -15.94
CA LEU A 38 -7.20 -15.07 -15.16
C LEU A 38 -6.01 -14.68 -16.01
N ALA A 39 -5.74 -15.45 -17.08
CA ALA A 39 -4.75 -15.06 -18.07
C ALA A 39 -5.10 -13.70 -18.70
N PHE A 40 -6.39 -13.48 -19.03
CA PHE A 40 -6.85 -12.19 -19.55
C PHE A 40 -6.67 -11.06 -18.53
N ILE A 41 -7.04 -11.27 -17.27
CA ILE A 41 -6.88 -10.26 -16.22
C ILE A 41 -5.41 -9.93 -16.00
N SER A 42 -4.54 -10.94 -15.93
CA SER A 42 -3.10 -10.77 -15.71
C SER A 42 -2.45 -9.99 -16.85
N GLU A 43 -2.72 -10.38 -18.09
CA GLU A 43 -2.18 -9.70 -19.26
C GLU A 43 -2.80 -8.30 -19.42
N GLY A 44 -4.09 -8.16 -19.12
CA GLY A 44 -4.79 -6.88 -19.11
C GLY A 44 -4.16 -5.91 -18.13
N VAL A 45 -3.83 -6.35 -16.92
CA VAL A 45 -3.13 -5.49 -15.96
C VAL A 45 -1.73 -5.17 -16.44
N ARG A 46 -0.93 -6.14 -16.90
CA ARG A 46 0.42 -5.90 -17.42
C ARG A 46 0.41 -4.82 -18.50
N LEU A 47 -0.52 -4.91 -19.47
CA LEU A 47 -0.67 -3.92 -20.54
C LEU A 47 -1.17 -2.56 -20.04
N ASN A 48 -2.13 -2.53 -19.11
CA ASN A 48 -2.64 -1.26 -18.56
C ASN A 48 -1.63 -0.56 -17.64
N VAL A 49 -0.75 -1.32 -16.98
CA VAL A 49 0.41 -0.82 -16.23
C VAL A 49 1.41 -0.18 -17.20
N LEU A 50 1.83 -0.91 -18.24
CA LEU A 50 2.76 -0.42 -19.26
C LEU A 50 2.23 0.82 -20.00
N GLN A 51 0.92 0.88 -20.24
CA GLN A 51 0.27 1.98 -20.95
C GLN A 51 -0.22 3.09 -20.02
N ALA A 52 0.01 2.99 -18.71
CA ALA A 52 -0.46 3.93 -17.69
C ALA A 52 -1.97 4.24 -17.74
N ARG A 53 -2.80 3.26 -18.11
CA ARG A 53 -4.27 3.38 -18.24
C ARG A 53 -4.98 3.07 -16.93
N MET A 54 -4.91 4.01 -15.98
CA MET A 54 -5.38 3.79 -14.61
C MET A 54 -6.88 3.51 -14.46
N GLY A 55 -7.73 4.09 -15.32
CA GLY A 55 -9.17 3.85 -15.24
C GLY A 55 -9.52 2.38 -15.49
N SER A 56 -8.97 1.81 -16.56
CA SER A 56 -9.11 0.38 -16.89
C SER A 56 -8.41 -0.50 -15.87
N LEU A 57 -7.24 -0.10 -15.37
CA LEU A 57 -6.52 -0.80 -14.31
C LEU A 57 -7.36 -0.90 -13.03
N LEU A 58 -7.92 0.21 -12.56
CA LEU A 58 -8.79 0.24 -11.37
C LEU A 58 -9.98 -0.71 -11.51
N ASN A 59 -10.61 -0.73 -12.69
CA ASN A 59 -11.74 -1.62 -12.96
C ASN A 59 -11.31 -3.09 -13.00
N LEU A 60 -10.15 -3.42 -13.59
CA LEU A 60 -9.57 -4.77 -13.51
C LEU A 60 -9.31 -5.19 -12.05
N MET A 61 -8.77 -4.28 -11.22
CA MET A 61 -8.55 -4.54 -9.80
C MET A 61 -9.87 -4.75 -9.03
N ARG A 62 -10.97 -4.08 -9.42
CA ARG A 62 -12.31 -4.34 -8.88
C ARG A 62 -12.81 -5.74 -9.24
N ILE A 63 -12.53 -6.21 -10.46
CA ILE A 63 -12.86 -7.58 -10.90
C ILE A 63 -12.10 -8.59 -10.05
N VAL A 64 -10.78 -8.41 -9.93
CA VAL A 64 -9.92 -9.23 -9.07
C VAL A 64 -10.47 -9.30 -7.65
N LYS A 65 -10.79 -8.15 -7.03
CA LYS A 65 -11.32 -8.09 -5.66
C LYS A 65 -12.63 -8.86 -5.51
N THR A 66 -13.55 -8.76 -6.48
CA THR A 66 -14.83 -9.45 -6.40
C THR A 66 -14.66 -10.96 -6.54
N LEU A 67 -13.81 -11.39 -7.48
CA LEU A 67 -13.45 -12.79 -7.66
C LEU A 67 -12.83 -13.38 -6.39
N VAL A 68 -11.87 -12.66 -5.80
CA VAL A 68 -11.21 -12.97 -4.53
C VAL A 68 -12.22 -13.17 -3.40
N ASN A 69 -13.16 -12.25 -3.24
CA ASN A 69 -14.16 -12.29 -2.16
C ASN A 69 -15.22 -13.38 -2.35
N SER A 70 -15.44 -13.82 -3.59
CA SER A 70 -16.51 -14.76 -3.92
C SER A 70 -16.23 -16.22 -3.56
N THR A 71 -15.01 -16.57 -3.10
CA THR A 71 -14.57 -17.95 -2.76
C THR A 71 -14.67 -18.97 -3.90
N ILE A 72 -14.87 -18.51 -5.14
CA ILE A 72 -15.13 -19.36 -6.31
C ILE A 72 -13.83 -19.86 -6.98
N ILE A 73 -12.71 -19.18 -6.77
CA ILE A 73 -11.42 -19.55 -7.38
C ILE A 73 -10.71 -20.56 -6.46
N PRO A 74 -10.39 -21.78 -6.96
CA PRO A 74 -9.58 -22.72 -6.20
C PRO A 74 -8.19 -22.14 -5.91
N PRO A 75 -7.64 -22.38 -4.71
CA PRO A 75 -6.50 -21.61 -4.19
C PRO A 75 -5.19 -21.66 -5.00
N ASP A 76 -4.98 -22.69 -5.81
CA ASP A 76 -3.62 -23.19 -6.02
C ASP A 76 -2.82 -22.57 -7.20
N TYR A 77 -3.41 -22.39 -8.39
CA TYR A 77 -2.62 -21.97 -9.58
C TYR A 77 -3.00 -20.61 -10.14
N HIS A 78 -4.10 -20.06 -9.65
CA HIS A 78 -4.84 -18.98 -10.30
C HIS A 78 -4.82 -17.69 -9.47
N LEU A 79 -4.55 -17.83 -8.19
CA LEU A 79 -4.23 -16.73 -7.29
C LEU A 79 -2.82 -16.20 -7.51
N TYR A 80 -1.88 -17.03 -7.99
CA TYR A 80 -0.53 -16.57 -8.32
C TYR A 80 -0.55 -15.44 -9.35
N ASP A 81 -1.22 -15.66 -10.49
CA ASP A 81 -1.33 -14.65 -11.56
C ASP A 81 -2.03 -13.39 -11.07
N ILE A 82 -3.13 -13.54 -10.31
CA ILE A 82 -3.83 -12.41 -9.69
C ILE A 82 -2.90 -11.62 -8.77
N ILE A 83 -2.06 -12.29 -7.98
CA ILE A 83 -1.30 -11.62 -6.96
C ILE A 83 -0.03 -11.00 -7.54
N LEU A 84 0.67 -11.66 -8.46
CA LEU A 84 1.77 -11.05 -9.23
C LEU A 84 1.28 -9.79 -9.96
N THR A 85 0.06 -9.86 -10.48
CA THR A 85 -0.65 -8.73 -11.07
C THR A 85 -0.88 -7.58 -10.07
N CYS A 86 -1.29 -7.89 -8.84
CA CYS A 86 -1.45 -6.90 -7.77
C CYS A 86 -0.10 -6.30 -7.31
N ILE A 87 0.95 -7.12 -7.21
CA ILE A 87 2.30 -6.68 -6.86
C ILE A 87 2.84 -5.74 -7.94
N THR A 88 2.67 -6.12 -9.22
CA THR A 88 3.04 -5.28 -10.38
C THR A 88 2.32 -3.93 -10.30
N CYS A 89 1.02 -3.91 -9.99
CA CYS A 89 0.29 -2.65 -9.78
C CYS A 89 0.90 -1.77 -8.68
N CYS A 90 1.28 -2.37 -7.55
CA CYS A 90 1.76 -1.65 -6.37
C CYS A 90 3.25 -1.26 -6.45
N ALA A 91 4.08 -2.03 -7.15
CA ALA A 91 5.53 -1.88 -7.19
C ALA A 91 6.05 -1.19 -8.46
N CYS A 92 5.25 -1.11 -9.54
CA CYS A 92 5.71 -0.53 -10.80
C CYS A 92 6.00 0.97 -10.71
N GLU A 93 7.07 1.36 -11.40
CA GLU A 93 7.40 2.74 -11.69
C GLU A 93 6.52 3.24 -12.85
N TYR A 94 5.63 4.22 -12.60
CA TYR A 94 4.76 4.80 -13.61
C TYR A 94 5.22 6.18 -14.07
N ASP A 95 5.17 6.41 -15.38
CA ASP A 95 5.41 7.71 -15.98
C ASP A 95 4.07 8.44 -16.18
N CYS A 96 3.56 9.06 -15.10
CA CYS A 96 2.25 9.71 -15.11
C CYS A 96 2.29 11.04 -15.86
N LYS A 97 1.96 11.00 -17.15
CA LYS A 97 1.89 12.19 -18.02
C LYS A 97 0.77 13.17 -17.64
N ASN A 98 -0.27 12.76 -16.88
CA ASN A 98 -1.42 13.59 -16.53
C ASN A 98 -1.64 13.74 -15.01
N VAL A 99 -1.60 15.00 -14.55
CA VAL A 99 -1.65 15.46 -13.14
C VAL A 99 -3.03 15.21 -12.48
N PHE A 100 -4.12 15.17 -13.26
CA PHE A 100 -5.47 15.10 -12.70
C PHE A 100 -5.90 13.70 -12.20
N ASN A 101 -5.17 12.64 -12.59
CA ASN A 101 -5.50 11.26 -12.19
C ASN A 101 -4.63 10.75 -11.04
N GLU A 102 -3.78 11.61 -10.44
CA GLU A 102 -2.97 11.27 -9.26
C GLU A 102 -3.79 10.69 -8.13
N ASP A 103 -5.08 11.06 -8.05
CA ASP A 103 -5.98 10.53 -7.06
C ASP A 103 -6.43 9.08 -7.31
N LEU A 104 -6.52 8.70 -8.58
CA LEU A 104 -6.89 7.34 -9.00
C LEU A 104 -5.75 6.35 -8.76
N HIS A 105 -4.49 6.77 -8.85
CA HIS A 105 -3.32 5.93 -8.55
C HIS A 105 -3.31 5.48 -7.09
N TRP A 106 -3.65 6.36 -6.14
CA TRP A 106 -3.74 5.97 -4.73
C TRP A 106 -5.06 5.27 -4.38
N GLN A 107 -6.14 5.53 -5.11
CA GLN A 107 -7.41 4.81 -4.92
C GLN A 107 -7.34 3.38 -5.42
N ALA A 108 -6.61 3.13 -6.51
CA ALA A 108 -6.28 1.79 -7.00
C ALA A 108 -5.43 1.03 -5.97
N ASN A 109 -4.58 1.74 -5.22
CA ASN A 109 -3.88 1.23 -4.04
C ASN A 109 -4.84 1.08 -2.83
N TYR A 110 -5.73 0.11 -2.96
CA TYR A 110 -6.28 -0.71 -1.89
C TYR A 110 -6.76 -0.01 -0.62
N LYS A 111 -7.79 0.83 -0.72
CA LYS A 111 -8.75 0.92 0.38
C LYS A 111 -9.52 -0.42 0.45
N LYS A 112 -9.03 -1.36 1.29
CA LYS A 112 -9.70 -2.62 1.72
C LYS A 112 -9.48 -3.91 0.90
N ALA A 113 -8.29 -4.23 0.37
CA ALA A 113 -8.03 -5.65 0.05
C ALA A 113 -7.75 -6.44 1.30
N HIS A 114 -8.49 -7.52 1.46
CA HIS A 114 -8.32 -8.47 2.55
C HIS A 114 -7.33 -9.55 2.11
N PHE A 115 -6.11 -9.15 1.71
CA PHE A 115 -5.06 -10.12 1.30
C PHE A 115 -4.76 -11.12 2.42
N TYR A 116 -4.93 -10.71 3.68
CA TYR A 116 -4.82 -11.58 4.86
C TYR A 116 -5.79 -12.77 4.85
N ARG A 117 -6.90 -12.72 4.08
CA ARG A 117 -7.83 -13.84 3.93
C ARG A 117 -7.17 -15.03 3.22
N TYR A 118 -6.08 -14.81 2.49
CA TYR A 118 -5.33 -15.86 1.82
C TYR A 118 -4.25 -16.51 2.68
N GLU A 119 -3.83 -15.88 3.77
CA GLU A 119 -2.81 -16.46 4.67
C GLU A 119 -3.32 -17.75 5.33
N SER A 120 -4.63 -17.85 5.61
CA SER A 120 -5.26 -19.06 6.15
C SER A 120 -5.60 -20.12 5.10
N GLN A 121 -5.63 -19.75 3.82
CA GLN A 121 -6.07 -20.63 2.72
C GLN A 121 -4.90 -21.21 1.91
N CYS A 122 -3.81 -20.45 1.72
CA CYS A 122 -2.61 -20.88 0.98
C CYS A 122 -1.33 -20.24 1.53
N LYS A 123 -0.69 -20.91 2.49
CA LYS A 123 0.55 -20.44 3.10
C LYS A 123 1.73 -20.34 2.10
N TYR A 124 1.92 -21.35 1.25
CA TYR A 124 3.00 -21.36 0.25
C TYR A 124 2.93 -20.17 -0.72
N LEU A 125 1.72 -19.85 -1.18
CA LEU A 125 1.51 -18.71 -2.05
C LEU A 125 1.80 -17.39 -1.32
N THR A 126 1.33 -17.28 -0.07
CA THR A 126 1.58 -16.10 0.77
C THR A 126 3.08 -15.86 0.99
N ASP A 127 3.85 -16.92 1.25
CA ASP A 127 5.30 -16.79 1.44
C ASP A 127 6.01 -16.38 0.12
N PHE A 128 5.63 -16.95 -1.03
CA PHE A 128 6.14 -16.52 -2.34
C PHE A 128 5.87 -15.03 -2.63
N ILE A 129 4.65 -14.57 -2.35
CA ILE A 129 4.24 -13.17 -2.54
C ILE A 129 5.07 -12.23 -1.68
N LEU A 130 5.28 -12.61 -0.43
CA LEU A 130 6.09 -11.85 0.50
C LEU A 130 7.54 -11.79 0.02
N ASP A 131 8.07 -12.87 -0.55
CA ASP A 131 9.41 -12.90 -1.14
C ASP A 131 9.51 -11.92 -2.31
N GLU A 132 8.58 -11.92 -3.27
CA GLU A 132 8.57 -10.98 -4.40
C GLU A 132 8.44 -9.51 -3.98
N ILE A 133 7.52 -9.21 -3.05
CA ILE A 133 7.37 -7.86 -2.48
C ILE A 133 8.66 -7.46 -1.76
N TYR A 134 9.29 -8.40 -1.06
CA TYR A 134 10.54 -8.15 -0.34
C TYR A 134 11.73 -7.94 -1.28
N GLN A 135 11.83 -8.67 -2.40
CA GLN A 135 12.85 -8.42 -3.42
C GLN A 135 12.67 -7.02 -4.03
N SER A 136 11.43 -6.61 -4.31
CA SER A 136 11.12 -5.26 -4.77
C SER A 136 11.51 -4.21 -3.74
N PHE A 137 11.25 -4.49 -2.45
CA PHE A 137 11.66 -3.61 -1.35
C PHE A 137 13.18 -3.50 -1.23
N LYS A 138 13.90 -4.61 -1.34
CA LYS A 138 15.36 -4.61 -1.36
C LYS A 138 15.92 -3.84 -2.55
N ALA A 139 15.40 -4.07 -3.75
CA ALA A 139 15.81 -3.33 -4.95
C ALA A 139 15.61 -1.82 -4.78
N TRP A 140 14.51 -1.40 -4.14
CA TRP A 140 14.29 -0.01 -3.77
C TRP A 140 15.34 0.51 -2.77
N LEU A 141 15.65 -0.28 -1.74
CA LEU A 141 16.64 0.06 -0.72
C LEU A 141 18.08 0.05 -1.23
N ASP A 142 18.41 -0.79 -2.21
CA ASP A 142 19.76 -0.90 -2.75
C ASP A 142 20.04 0.15 -3.82
N CYS A 143 19.00 0.87 -4.26
CA CYS A 143 19.14 1.99 -5.17
C CYS A 143 19.75 3.22 -4.46
N PRO A 144 20.71 3.93 -5.07
CA PRO A 144 21.24 5.18 -4.53
C PRO A 144 20.14 6.23 -4.30
N ALA A 145 20.18 6.91 -3.16
CA ALA A 145 19.18 7.91 -2.78
C ALA A 145 19.02 9.07 -3.78
N GLU A 146 20.08 9.39 -4.53
CA GLU A 146 20.08 10.43 -5.57
C GLU A 146 19.21 10.07 -6.79
N GLN A 147 18.89 8.79 -6.99
CA GLN A 147 18.10 8.28 -8.11
C GLN A 147 16.62 8.04 -7.75
N ILE A 148 16.16 8.57 -6.62
CA ILE A 148 14.75 8.43 -6.21
C ILE A 148 13.87 9.29 -7.13
N SER A 149 13.07 8.61 -7.96
CA SER A 149 12.07 9.22 -8.83
C SER A 149 10.68 9.25 -8.18
N VAL A 150 9.75 10.02 -8.77
CA VAL A 150 8.33 10.04 -8.36
C VAL A 150 7.74 8.62 -8.36
N SER A 151 8.04 7.87 -9.42
CA SER A 151 7.58 6.52 -9.67
C SER A 151 8.11 5.55 -8.61
N ARG A 152 9.37 5.71 -8.21
CA ARG A 152 10.02 4.94 -7.16
C ARG A 152 9.45 5.26 -5.77
N LEU A 153 9.10 6.51 -5.49
CA LEU A 153 8.38 6.89 -4.27
C LEU A 153 6.97 6.28 -4.20
N ALA A 154 6.26 6.22 -5.33
CA ALA A 154 4.97 5.55 -5.42
C ALA A 154 5.09 4.03 -5.18
N GLY A 155 6.14 3.40 -5.71
CA GLY A 155 6.44 1.98 -5.50
C GLY A 155 6.68 1.63 -4.03
N ILE A 156 7.53 2.39 -3.32
CA ILE A 156 7.76 2.14 -1.88
C ILE A 156 6.50 2.35 -1.04
N TYR A 157 5.67 3.34 -1.38
CA TYR A 157 4.37 3.50 -0.73
C TYR A 157 3.52 2.23 -0.88
N GLY A 158 3.43 1.67 -2.09
CA GLY A 158 2.69 0.43 -2.37
C GLY A 158 3.24 -0.76 -1.60
N ILE A 159 4.57 -0.93 -1.59
CA ILE A 159 5.27 -2.00 -0.86
C ILE A 159 5.00 -1.92 0.65
N LEU A 160 5.20 -0.74 1.25
CA LEU A 160 4.94 -0.54 2.69
C LEU A 160 3.46 -0.74 3.03
N PHE A 161 2.57 -0.34 2.12
CA PHE A 161 1.15 -0.59 2.25
C PHE A 161 0.83 -2.09 2.28
N CYS A 162 1.41 -2.86 1.36
CA CYS A 162 1.24 -4.31 1.31
C CYS A 162 1.72 -4.98 2.60
N PHE A 163 2.94 -4.68 3.07
CA PHE A 163 3.45 -5.26 4.32
C PHE A 163 2.58 -4.93 5.53
N LYS A 164 2.01 -3.72 5.59
CA LYS A 164 1.05 -3.38 6.65
C LYS A 164 -0.21 -4.24 6.60
N GLN A 165 -0.75 -4.52 5.40
CA GLN A 165 -1.93 -5.37 5.25
C GLN A 165 -1.68 -6.83 5.68
N PHE A 166 -0.46 -7.34 5.50
CA PHE A 166 -0.05 -8.64 6.04
C PHE A 166 0.19 -8.64 7.56
N GLY A 167 0.21 -7.47 8.20
CA GLY A 167 0.21 -7.32 9.64
C GLY A 167 1.58 -7.27 10.31
N PHE A 168 1.57 -7.14 11.64
CA PHE A 168 2.76 -6.85 12.45
C PHE A 168 3.88 -7.90 12.31
N LYS A 169 3.54 -9.19 12.18
CA LYS A 169 4.53 -10.26 12.04
C LYS A 169 5.42 -10.06 10.81
N ARG A 170 4.82 -9.69 9.67
CA ARG A 170 5.55 -9.48 8.41
C ARG A 170 6.28 -8.14 8.40
N LEU A 171 5.70 -7.10 9.00
CA LEU A 171 6.41 -5.84 9.23
C LEU A 171 7.69 -6.06 10.07
N LYS A 172 7.60 -6.84 11.14
CA LYS A 172 8.73 -7.22 12.00
C LYS A 172 9.80 -8.02 11.25
N GLN A 173 9.40 -8.88 10.32
CA GLN A 173 10.32 -9.73 9.57
C GLN A 173 11.05 -8.97 8.45
N PHE A 174 10.35 -8.12 7.70
CA PHE A 174 10.85 -7.57 6.44
C PHE A 174 11.14 -6.07 6.47
N VAL A 175 10.26 -5.27 7.10
CA VAL A 175 10.33 -3.80 7.05
C VAL A 175 11.21 -3.26 8.17
N PHE A 176 10.91 -3.60 9.43
CA PHE A 176 11.59 -3.02 10.60
C PHE A 176 13.09 -3.23 10.68
N PRO A 177 13.66 -4.39 10.28
CA PRO A 177 15.10 -4.55 10.22
C PRO A 177 15.79 -3.57 9.25
N ASN A 178 15.09 -3.13 8.21
CA ASN A 178 15.62 -2.24 7.17
C ASN A 178 15.16 -0.77 7.33
N MET A 179 14.54 -0.42 8.46
CA MET A 179 14.01 0.93 8.69
C MET A 179 15.08 2.01 8.73
N VAL A 180 16.28 1.69 9.23
CA VAL A 180 17.40 2.63 9.26
C VAL A 180 17.73 3.08 7.84
N LYS A 181 17.99 2.13 6.94
CA LYS A 181 18.28 2.39 5.52
C LYS A 181 17.13 3.11 4.78
N LEU A 182 15.89 2.71 5.07
CA LEU A 182 14.72 3.41 4.53
C LEU A 182 14.68 4.88 4.99
N CYS A 183 14.92 5.14 6.27
CA CYS A 183 14.95 6.49 6.82
C CYS A 183 16.11 7.32 6.27
N GLU A 184 17.31 6.74 6.08
CA GLU A 184 18.44 7.41 5.43
C GLU A 184 18.06 7.97 4.05
N HIS A 185 17.45 7.14 3.19
CA HIS A 185 17.00 7.56 1.85
C HIS A 185 15.97 8.70 1.92
N LEU A 186 15.02 8.61 2.86
CA LEU A 186 13.97 9.61 2.99
C LEU A 186 14.45 10.89 3.67
N ASN A 187 15.46 10.81 4.55
CA ASN A 187 16.14 11.97 5.13
C ASN A 187 16.79 12.83 4.04
N ILE A 188 17.49 12.21 3.08
CA ILE A 188 18.12 12.92 1.96
C ILE A 188 17.07 13.69 1.13
N VAL A 189 15.92 13.06 0.86
CA VAL A 189 14.82 13.72 0.14
C VAL A 189 14.19 14.85 0.96
N LEU A 190 14.04 14.66 2.28
CA LEU A 190 13.48 15.66 3.18
C LEU A 190 14.40 16.89 3.29
N GLU A 191 15.71 16.67 3.40
CA GLU A 191 16.73 17.71 3.41
C GLU A 191 16.77 18.45 2.06
N GLY A 192 16.69 17.73 0.94
CA GLY A 192 16.58 18.31 -0.40
C GLY A 192 15.34 19.20 -0.58
N LYS A 193 14.20 18.84 0.04
CA LYS A 193 12.99 19.67 0.06
C LYS A 193 13.25 21.05 0.65
N SER A 194 13.95 21.10 1.79
CA SER A 194 14.23 22.33 2.52
C SER A 194 15.11 23.31 1.73
N PHE A 195 16.06 22.80 0.95
CA PHE A 195 16.97 23.62 0.15
C PHE A 195 16.31 24.18 -1.13
N SER A 196 15.39 23.40 -1.70
CA SER A 196 14.91 23.59 -3.06
C SER A 196 13.76 24.59 -3.23
N LEU A 197 13.16 25.08 -2.13
CA LEU A 197 12.15 26.15 -2.13
C LEU A 197 12.73 27.54 -2.48
N SER A 198 14.04 27.67 -2.67
CA SER A 198 14.70 28.98 -2.77
C SER A 198 15.12 29.42 -4.19
N LYS A 199 15.28 28.54 -5.19
CA LYS A 199 15.79 28.93 -6.52
C LYS A 199 15.30 28.02 -7.66
N SER A 200 14.41 28.48 -8.53
CA SER A 200 14.22 28.03 -9.94
C SER A 200 13.00 28.69 -10.59
N TRP A 201 13.21 29.38 -11.73
CA TRP A 201 12.16 30.01 -12.55
C TRP A 201 11.78 29.18 -13.80
N ASP A 202 11.90 27.85 -13.78
CA ASP A 202 11.42 26.97 -14.85
C ASP A 202 10.05 26.34 -14.49
N PRO A 203 8.96 26.65 -15.22
CA PRO A 203 7.62 26.11 -14.96
C PRO A 203 7.51 24.58 -15.03
N LEU A 204 8.23 23.92 -15.95
CA LEU A 204 8.09 22.47 -16.16
C LEU A 204 8.87 21.69 -15.09
N ALA A 205 10.08 22.17 -14.77
CA ALA A 205 10.88 21.65 -13.66
C ALA A 205 10.16 21.84 -12.32
N ASN A 206 9.49 22.98 -12.13
CA ASN A 206 8.68 23.24 -10.93
C ASN A 206 7.49 22.29 -10.83
N LEU A 207 6.80 21.96 -11.94
CA LEU A 207 5.70 20.99 -11.92
C LEU A 207 6.16 19.59 -11.49
N ASN A 208 7.25 19.07 -12.09
CA ASN A 208 7.78 17.75 -11.74
C ASN A 208 8.26 17.69 -10.28
N LYS A 209 8.83 18.79 -9.78
CA LYS A 209 9.26 18.93 -8.39
C LYS A 209 8.08 19.02 -7.41
N ILE A 210 7.02 19.74 -7.76
CA ILE A 210 5.77 19.76 -6.99
C ILE A 210 5.17 18.36 -6.90
N LYS A 211 5.08 17.64 -8.04
CA LYS A 211 4.60 16.24 -8.08
C LYS A 211 5.43 15.35 -7.16
N PHE A 212 6.75 15.42 -7.28
CA PHE A 212 7.68 14.64 -6.47
C PHE A 212 7.45 14.84 -4.97
N TYR A 213 7.41 16.10 -4.51
CA TYR A 213 7.19 16.37 -3.09
C TYR A 213 5.77 16.05 -2.62
N THR A 214 4.77 16.13 -3.50
CA THR A 214 3.40 15.71 -3.18
C THR A 214 3.32 14.21 -2.92
N VAL A 215 4.00 13.39 -3.74
CA VAL A 215 4.09 11.94 -3.51
C VAL A 215 4.92 11.63 -2.27
N PHE A 216 6.05 12.33 -2.09
CA PHE A 216 6.88 12.20 -0.90
C PHE A 216 6.08 12.51 0.39
N ASP A 217 5.29 13.57 0.41
CA ASP A 217 4.47 13.93 1.57
C ASP A 217 3.42 12.87 1.88
N LYS A 218 2.87 12.20 0.86
CA LYS A 218 1.97 11.05 1.03
C LYS A 218 2.69 9.83 1.62
N VAL A 219 3.90 9.52 1.14
CA VAL A 219 4.75 8.45 1.72
C VAL A 219 5.04 8.75 3.18
N LEU A 220 5.50 9.97 3.47
CA LEU A 220 5.85 10.44 4.80
C LEU A 220 4.66 10.36 5.75
N TYR A 221 3.51 10.91 5.35
CA TYR A 221 2.27 10.85 6.11
C TYR A 221 1.86 9.40 6.41
N TYR A 222 1.95 8.52 5.41
CA TYR A 222 1.64 7.11 5.62
C TYR A 222 2.59 6.46 6.61
N MET A 223 3.91 6.63 6.49
CA MET A 223 4.85 6.06 7.45
C MET A 223 4.57 6.56 8.88
N MET A 224 4.33 7.87 9.03
CA MET A 224 4.01 8.52 10.30
C MET A 224 2.73 7.98 10.95
N LYS A 225 1.64 7.82 10.18
CA LYS A 225 0.35 7.35 10.74
C LYS A 225 0.21 5.84 10.78
N ALA A 226 0.78 5.14 9.81
CA ALA A 226 0.52 3.74 9.55
C ALA A 226 1.55 2.80 10.16
N LEU A 227 2.82 3.23 10.23
CA LEU A 227 3.95 2.39 10.66
C LEU A 227 4.51 2.79 12.03
N ALA A 228 4.32 4.04 12.50
CA ALA A 228 4.89 4.51 13.76
C ALA A 228 4.52 3.65 14.99
N VAL A 229 3.23 3.28 15.13
CA VAL A 229 2.75 2.45 16.26
C VAL A 229 3.28 1.01 16.18
N PRO A 230 3.15 0.29 15.03
CA PRO A 230 3.84 -0.97 14.84
C PRO A 230 5.35 -0.91 15.11
N LEU A 231 6.04 0.15 14.68
CA LEU A 231 7.49 0.31 14.88
C LEU A 231 7.84 0.45 16.37
N MET A 232 7.06 1.20 17.13
CA MET A 232 7.22 1.28 18.60
C MET A 232 7.09 -0.10 19.24
N LYS A 233 6.07 -0.87 18.85
CA LYS A 233 5.88 -2.23 19.39
C LYS A 233 7.08 -3.10 19.08
N TYR A 234 7.66 -2.96 17.89
CA TYR A 234 8.90 -3.65 17.52
C TYR A 234 10.09 -3.24 18.40
N ARG A 235 10.30 -1.94 18.62
CA ARG A 235 11.39 -1.45 19.50
C ARG A 235 11.29 -2.01 20.92
N HIS A 236 10.09 -2.04 21.50
CA HIS A 236 9.86 -2.69 22.80
C HIS A 236 10.24 -4.17 22.76
N THR A 237 9.88 -4.92 21.71
CA THR A 237 10.27 -6.33 21.60
C THR A 237 11.77 -6.55 21.41
N CYS A 238 12.50 -5.53 20.94
CA CYS A 238 13.94 -5.55 20.78
C CYS A 238 14.69 -4.89 21.95
N LEU A 239 13.98 -4.54 23.04
CA LEU A 239 14.52 -3.86 24.22
C LEU A 239 15.26 -2.54 23.89
N LYS A 240 14.88 -1.86 22.80
CA LYS A 240 15.44 -0.56 22.45
C LYS A 240 14.71 0.57 23.20
N PRO A 241 15.43 1.61 23.66
CA PRO A 241 14.81 2.76 24.31
C PRO A 241 13.84 3.46 23.36
N VAL A 242 12.69 3.85 23.91
CA VAL A 242 11.63 4.61 23.22
C VAL A 242 11.70 6.06 23.70
N THR A 243 12.87 6.66 23.51
CA THR A 243 13.13 8.07 23.78
C THR A 243 13.31 8.82 22.47
N LYS A 244 13.09 10.13 22.48
CA LYS A 244 13.26 10.98 21.30
C LYS A 244 14.69 10.90 20.77
N GLU A 245 15.67 10.87 21.66
CA GLU A 245 17.09 10.80 21.37
C GLU A 245 17.43 9.49 20.65
N ALA A 246 16.94 8.36 21.16
CA ALA A 246 17.18 7.06 20.55
C ALA A 246 16.52 6.90 19.16
N TYR A 247 15.36 7.54 18.95
CA TYR A 247 14.74 7.59 17.63
C TYR A 247 15.54 8.45 16.65
N ASN A 248 16.07 9.58 17.10
CA ASN A 248 16.90 10.45 16.26
C ASN A 248 18.24 9.79 15.92
N GLU A 249 18.82 9.04 16.86
CA GLU A 249 20.05 8.27 16.65
C GLU A 249 19.84 7.18 15.59
N ASP A 250 18.77 6.38 15.72
CA ASP A 250 18.51 5.27 14.79
C ASP A 250 17.96 5.73 13.41
N TYR A 251 17.25 6.86 13.33
CA TYR A 251 16.49 7.24 12.13
C TYR A 251 16.74 8.67 11.62
N GLY A 252 17.66 9.42 12.20
CA GLY A 252 17.97 10.80 11.81
C GLY A 252 16.78 11.76 11.98
N SER A 253 16.60 12.69 11.03
CA SER A 253 15.55 13.71 11.09
C SER A 253 14.13 13.10 11.09
N MET A 254 13.95 11.95 10.43
CA MET A 254 12.73 11.16 10.45
C MET A 254 12.40 10.58 11.83
N GLY A 255 13.41 10.37 12.69
CA GLY A 255 13.24 9.88 14.06
C GLY A 255 12.29 10.72 14.88
N ASN A 256 12.46 12.05 14.84
CA ASN A 256 11.60 12.98 15.55
C ASN A 256 10.15 12.89 15.05
N LEU A 257 9.94 12.81 13.73
CA LEU A 257 8.60 12.71 13.14
C LEU A 257 7.88 11.42 13.54
N LEU A 258 8.61 10.29 13.57
CA LEU A 258 8.09 8.99 14.01
C LEU A 258 7.76 9.00 15.51
N TYR A 259 8.65 9.56 16.34
CA TYR A 259 8.44 9.67 17.78
C TYR A 259 7.23 10.54 18.12
N MET A 260 7.07 11.70 17.46
CA MET A 260 5.94 12.59 17.71
C MET A 260 4.59 11.95 17.36
N ASN A 261 4.51 11.15 16.29
CA ASN A 261 3.27 10.42 15.96
C ASN A 261 2.96 9.31 16.97
N TYR A 262 4.00 8.68 17.53
CA TYR A 262 3.84 7.74 18.63
C TYR A 262 3.25 8.45 19.88
N VAL A 263 3.83 9.58 20.29
CA VAL A 263 3.33 10.35 21.44
C VAL A 263 1.88 10.79 21.24
N GLU A 264 1.54 11.26 20.04
CA GLU A 264 0.16 11.63 19.69
C GLU A 264 -0.79 10.42 19.81
N TYR A 265 -0.35 9.23 19.39
CA TYR A 265 -1.12 8.01 19.49
C TYR A 265 -1.32 7.56 20.94
N GLU A 266 -0.27 7.53 21.76
CA GLU A 266 -0.39 7.15 23.17
C GLU A 266 -1.27 8.13 23.94
N THR A 267 -1.12 9.44 23.70
CA THR A 267 -1.99 10.46 24.32
C THR A 267 -3.46 10.21 23.98
N LYS A 268 -3.78 9.83 22.73
CA LYS A 268 -5.14 9.48 22.31
C LYS A 268 -5.64 8.20 22.98
N ARG A 269 -4.78 7.20 23.10
CA ARG A 269 -5.09 5.92 23.72
C ARG A 269 -5.35 6.06 25.22
N GLU A 270 -4.54 6.84 25.93
CA GLU A 270 -4.73 7.15 27.34
C GLU A 270 -6.06 7.86 27.59
N ARG A 271 -6.40 8.86 26.76
CA ARG A 271 -7.71 9.53 26.82
C ARG A 271 -8.87 8.56 26.63
N GLN A 272 -8.77 7.63 25.67
CA GLN A 272 -9.79 6.60 25.45
C GLN A 272 -9.92 5.68 26.66
N ASN A 273 -8.81 5.22 27.25
CA ASN A 273 -8.84 4.38 28.45
C ASN A 273 -9.49 5.10 29.65
N VAL A 274 -9.22 6.40 29.83
CA VAL A 274 -9.86 7.21 30.88
C VAL A 274 -11.38 7.29 30.66
N ILE A 275 -11.83 7.53 29.42
CA ILE A 275 -13.25 7.56 29.06
C ILE A 275 -13.91 6.19 29.31
N GLU A 276 -13.28 5.10 28.85
CA GLU A 276 -13.80 3.74 29.04
C GLU A 276 -13.90 3.35 30.52
N ASN A 277 -12.89 3.72 31.33
CA ASN A 277 -12.91 3.48 32.77
C ASN A 277 -13.99 4.32 33.47
N ALA A 278 -14.19 5.58 33.04
CA ALA A 278 -15.27 6.42 33.54
C ALA A 278 -16.65 5.85 33.19
N LEU A 279 -16.85 5.39 31.95
CA LEU A 279 -18.10 4.75 31.51
C LEU A 279 -18.38 3.45 32.28
N LYS A 280 -17.37 2.61 32.51
CA LYS A 280 -17.51 1.40 33.36
C LYS A 280 -17.89 1.74 34.79
N SER A 281 -17.31 2.81 35.35
CA SER A 281 -17.63 3.26 36.70
C SER A 281 -19.05 3.83 36.84
N LEU A 282 -19.59 4.43 35.77
CA LEU A 282 -20.97 4.92 35.71
C LEU A 282 -21.96 3.76 35.54
N SER A 283 -21.68 2.80 34.64
CA SER A 283 -22.54 1.63 34.47
C SER A 283 -22.63 0.75 35.73
N LEU A 284 -21.59 0.78 36.58
CA LEU A 284 -21.61 0.09 37.87
C LEU A 284 -22.43 0.84 38.93
N ARG A 285 -22.62 2.16 38.80
CA ARG A 285 -23.50 2.94 39.70
C ARG A 285 -24.97 2.83 39.34
N ASP A 286 -25.31 2.60 38.06
CA ASP A 286 -26.71 2.41 37.63
C ASP A 286 -27.27 1.01 37.99
N TYR A 287 -26.42 0.12 38.52
CA TYR A 287 -26.79 -1.23 38.98
C TYR A 287 -26.93 -1.37 40.50
N TYR A 288 -26.69 -0.31 41.27
CA TYR A 288 -26.87 -0.24 42.72
C TYR A 288 -27.87 0.88 43.09
#